data_AF-A0A7J7P079-F1
#
_entry.id   AF-A0A7J7P079-F1
#
_cell.length_a   1.000
_cell.length_b   1.000
_cell.length_c   1.000
_cell.angle_alpha   90.00
_cell.angle_beta   90.00
_cell.angle_gamma   90.00
#
_symmetry.space_group_name_H-M   'P 1'
#
loop_
_entity.id
_entity.type
_entity.pdbx_description
1 polymer ?
#
loop_
_entity_poly.entity_id
_entity_poly.type
_entity_poly.pdbx_seq_one_letter_code
_entity_poly.pdbx_strand_id
1 'polypeptide(L)'
;MTWHEDNWENFESKFLAFTLHDHNLQEDVYLAFNTHDYFVKATIPSPPAKRRWFRVVDTNLGSPDDFFPKGVPGIESITILPLILQFFFKLNREDM
;
A
#
# COMPACT_ATOMS: atom_id res chain seq x y z
N MET A 1 4.19 10.02 -9.70
CA MET A 1 3.69 8.66 -9.45
C MET A 1 4.76 7.67 -9.87
N THR A 2 4.90 6.56 -9.14
CA THR A 2 5.78 5.43 -9.46
C THR A 2 4.93 4.16 -9.58
N TRP A 3 5.02 3.46 -10.70
CA TRP A 3 4.35 2.16 -10.89
C TRP A 3 5.23 1.03 -10.36
N HIS A 4 4.60 0.02 -9.75
CA HIS A 4 5.25 -1.22 -9.30
C HIS A 4 4.83 -2.44 -10.12
N GLU A 5 4.15 -2.21 -11.25
CA GLU A 5 3.85 -3.19 -12.29
C GLU A 5 4.78 -2.93 -13.47
N ASP A 6 5.47 -3.97 -13.94
CA ASP A 6 6.42 -3.94 -15.06
C ASP A 6 6.01 -4.84 -16.22
N ASN A 7 4.96 -5.67 -16.06
CA ASN A 7 4.46 -6.64 -17.01
C ASN A 7 3.05 -6.29 -17.51
N TRP A 8 2.89 -5.07 -18.04
CA TRP A 8 1.61 -4.53 -18.52
C TRP A 8 0.95 -5.32 -19.65
N GLU A 9 1.74 -6.07 -20.43
CA GLU A 9 1.24 -6.91 -21.53
C GLU A 9 0.60 -8.22 -21.03
N ASN A 10 0.70 -8.51 -19.73
CA ASN A 10 0.06 -9.67 -19.14
C ASN A 10 -1.41 -9.39 -18.82
N PHE A 11 -2.28 -9.70 -19.78
CA PHE A 11 -3.74 -9.58 -19.63
C PHE A 11 -4.35 -10.49 -18.54
N GLU A 12 -3.61 -11.48 -18.04
CA GLU A 12 -4.03 -12.31 -16.91
C GLU A 12 -3.72 -11.66 -15.54
N SER A 13 -2.90 -10.60 -15.51
CA SER A 13 -2.62 -9.86 -14.29
C SER A 13 -3.87 -9.13 -13.81
N LYS A 14 -4.20 -9.34 -12.54
CA LYS A 14 -5.30 -8.68 -11.82
C LYS A 14 -4.77 -8.03 -10.54
N PHE A 15 -3.48 -7.72 -10.52
CA PHE A 15 -2.81 -7.02 -9.45
C PHE A 15 -2.26 -5.69 -9.96
N LEU A 16 -2.36 -4.62 -9.18
CA LEU A 16 -1.83 -3.31 -9.58
C LEU A 16 -1.36 -2.52 -8.37
N ALA A 17 -0.07 -2.20 -8.31
CA ALA A 17 0.49 -1.36 -7.28
C ALA A 17 1.23 -0.12 -7.79
N PHE A 18 1.12 0.98 -7.06
CA PHE A 18 1.81 2.23 -7.36
C PHE A 18 1.95 3.11 -6.11
N THR A 19 2.90 4.04 -6.19
CA THR A 19 3.08 5.12 -5.21
C THR A 19 2.71 6.46 -5.83
N LEU A 20 1.80 7.18 -5.19
CA LEU A 20 1.56 8.60 -5.46
C LEU A 20 2.52 9.42 -4.60
N HIS A 21 3.16 10.43 -5.19
CA HIS A 21 4.09 11.30 -4.49
C HIS A 21 3.44 12.66 -4.28
N ASP A 22 3.32 13.11 -3.03
CA ASP A 22 3.01 14.49 -2.71
C ASP A 22 4.31 15.23 -2.39
N HIS A 23 4.83 15.97 -3.37
CA HIS A 23 6.07 16.73 -3.20
C HIS A 23 5.90 17.94 -2.27
N ASN A 24 4.69 18.44 -2.07
CA ASN A 24 4.42 19.60 -1.23
C ASN A 24 4.39 19.19 0.25
N LEU A 25 3.63 18.13 0.55
CA LEU A 25 3.50 17.61 1.92
C LEU A 25 4.63 16.66 2.30
N GLN A 26 5.40 16.17 1.32
CA GLN A 26 6.38 15.10 1.48
C GLN A 26 5.77 13.79 1.98
N GLU A 27 4.49 13.58 1.69
CA GLU A 27 3.69 12.43 2.10
C GLU A 27 3.38 11.59 0.87
N ASP A 28 4.11 10.49 0.71
CA ASP A 28 3.80 9.52 -0.33
C ASP A 28 2.66 8.61 0.11
N VAL A 29 1.90 8.12 -0.87
CA VAL A 29 0.84 7.13 -0.68
C VAL A 29 1.13 5.91 -1.52
N TYR A 30 1.31 4.75 -0.90
CA TYR A 30 1.36 3.46 -1.61
C TYR A 30 -0.05 2.84 -1.65
N LEU A 31 -0.46 2.38 -2.83
CA LEU A 31 -1.72 1.70 -3.13
C LEU A 31 -1.45 0.44 -3.94
N ALA A 32 -2.27 -0.61 -3.81
CA ALA A 32 -1.88 -1.88 -4.40
C ALA A 32 -2.91 -2.87 -5.00
N PHE A 33 -4.17 -2.58 -5.29
CA PHE A 33 -5.26 -3.47 -5.84
C PHE A 33 -5.01 -4.96 -6.19
N ASN A 34 -5.79 -5.89 -5.61
CA ASN A 34 -5.78 -7.32 -5.97
C ASN A 34 -7.21 -7.77 -6.32
N THR A 35 -7.45 -8.03 -7.59
CA THR A 35 -8.71 -8.55 -8.11
C THR A 35 -8.58 -10.00 -8.60
N HIS A 36 -7.48 -10.68 -8.26
CA HIS A 36 -7.40 -12.14 -8.35
C HIS A 36 -8.36 -12.82 -7.37
N ASP A 37 -8.65 -14.09 -7.63
CA ASP A 37 -9.35 -15.02 -6.74
C ASP A 37 -8.39 -15.76 -5.78
N TYR A 38 -7.11 -15.41 -5.79
CA TYR A 38 -6.08 -15.87 -4.85
C TYR A 38 -5.37 -14.70 -4.15
N PHE A 39 -4.64 -15.02 -3.07
CA PHE A 39 -3.87 -14.04 -2.31
C PHE A 39 -2.57 -13.65 -3.02
N VAL A 40 -2.22 -12.38 -2.98
CA VAL A 40 -0.94 -11.87 -3.49
C VAL A 40 -0.09 -11.40 -2.33
N LYS A 41 1.18 -11.81 -2.28
CA LYS A 41 2.16 -11.25 -1.35
C LYS A 41 2.90 -10.12 -2.07
N ALA A 42 2.67 -8.89 -1.64
CA ALA A 42 3.31 -7.72 -2.22
C ALA A 42 4.41 -7.18 -1.29
N THR A 43 5.53 -6.81 -1.90
CA THR A 43 6.60 -6.09 -1.22
C THR A 43 6.30 -4.59 -1.29
N ILE A 44 6.35 -3.93 -0.13
CA ILE A 44 6.24 -2.47 -0.08
C ILE A 44 7.62 -1.89 -0.37
N PRO A 45 7.74 -0.84 -1.21
CA PRO A 45 9.03 -0.20 -1.46
C PRO A 45 9.63 0.34 -0.16
N SER A 46 10.93 0.17 0.04
CA SER A 46 11.63 0.69 1.22
C SER A 46 11.40 2.21 1.35
N PRO A 47 10.99 2.71 2.52
CA PRO A 47 10.79 4.13 2.72
C PRO A 47 12.15 4.87 2.70
N PRO A 48 12.18 6.16 2.30
CA PRO A 48 13.37 7.00 2.44
C PRO A 48 13.84 7.09 3.90
N ALA A 49 15.11 7.47 4.11
CA ALA A 49 15.69 7.59 5.44
C ALA A 49 14.84 8.49 6.38
N LYS A 50 14.69 8.06 7.64
CA LYS A 50 13.88 8.71 8.70
C LYS A 50 12.39 8.85 8.37
N ARG A 51 11.89 8.00 7.49
CA ARG A 51 10.47 7.88 7.16
C ARG A 51 10.06 6.43 7.26
N ARG A 52 8.77 6.22 7.49
CA ARG A 52 8.19 4.88 7.53
C ARG A 52 6.78 4.90 6.96
N TRP A 53 6.37 3.75 6.42
CA TRP A 53 5.01 3.55 5.98
C TRP A 53 4.08 3.30 7.16
N PHE A 54 2.93 3.96 7.16
CA PHE A 54 1.86 3.76 8.12
C PHE A 54 0.62 3.25 7.40
N ARG A 55 0.13 2.07 7.77
CA ARG A 55 -1.11 1.49 7.22
C ARG A 55 -2.32 2.29 7.70
N VAL A 56 -2.99 2.97 6.80
CA VAL A 56 -4.19 3.78 7.06
C VAL A 56 -5.47 3.02 6.72
N VAL A 57 -5.43 2.16 5.71
CA VAL A 57 -6.59 1.35 5.28
C VAL A 57 -6.14 -0.08 5.14
N ASP A 58 -6.96 -1.03 5.58
CA ASP A 58 -6.75 -2.47 5.46
C ASP A 58 -8.10 -3.17 5.35
N THR A 59 -8.53 -3.45 4.13
CA THR A 59 -9.81 -4.13 3.89
C THR A 59 -9.78 -5.63 4.18
N ASN A 60 -8.63 -6.20 4.58
CA ASN A 60 -8.64 -7.55 5.14
C ASN A 60 -9.22 -7.54 6.57
N LEU A 61 -9.25 -6.38 7.22
CA LEU A 61 -9.84 -6.20 8.54
C LEU A 61 -11.32 -5.84 8.41
N GLY A 62 -12.11 -6.23 9.40
CA GLY A 62 -13.50 -5.82 9.50
C GLY A 62 -13.62 -4.41 10.08
N SER A 63 -14.68 -3.69 9.72
CA SER A 63 -14.98 -2.38 10.32
C SER A 63 -15.15 -2.49 11.84
N PRO A 64 -14.63 -1.54 12.63
CA PRO A 64 -13.98 -0.28 12.24
C PRO A 64 -12.46 -0.36 12.04
N ASP A 65 -11.88 -1.55 12.12
CA ASP A 65 -10.42 -1.77 12.05
C ASP A 65 -9.91 -1.75 10.60
N ASP A 66 -10.78 -1.53 9.62
CA ASP A 66 -10.42 -1.37 8.20
C ASP A 66 -9.87 0.03 7.87
N PHE A 67 -10.04 1.01 8.77
CA PHE A 67 -9.57 2.39 8.59
C PHE A 67 -8.98 3.01 9.87
N PHE A 68 -7.69 3.35 9.83
CA PHE A 68 -6.94 4.00 10.90
C PHE A 68 -6.43 5.38 10.45
N PRO A 69 -7.13 6.48 10.77
CA PRO A 69 -6.74 7.83 10.32
C PRO A 69 -5.31 8.25 10.69
N LYS A 70 -4.80 7.77 11.83
CA LYS A 70 -3.43 8.04 12.31
C LYS A 70 -2.39 7.09 11.72
N GLY A 71 -2.85 5.99 11.13
CA GLY A 71 -2.04 4.92 10.57
C GLY A 71 -1.34 4.03 11.60
N VAL A 72 -1.05 2.79 11.21
CA VAL A 72 -0.33 1.79 12.01
C VAL A 72 1.08 1.60 11.43
N PRO A 73 2.16 1.87 12.20
CA PRO A 73 3.52 1.76 11.68
C PRO A 73 4.04 0.32 11.60
N GLY A 74 5.15 0.11 10.89
CA GLY A 74 5.95 -1.13 10.97
C GLY A 74 5.53 -2.23 10.01
N ILE A 75 4.93 -1.87 8.87
CA ILE A 75 4.54 -2.83 7.83
C ILE A 75 5.60 -2.82 6.73
N GLU A 76 6.28 -3.96 6.55
CA GLU A 76 7.33 -4.14 5.54
C GLU A 76 6.86 -4.97 4.34
N SER A 77 5.85 -5.82 4.54
CA SER A 77 5.20 -6.60 3.48
C SER A 77 3.73 -6.81 3.81
N ILE A 78 2.93 -7.03 2.77
CA ILE A 78 1.50 -7.30 2.92
C ILE A 78 1.10 -8.56 2.16
N THR A 79 0.15 -9.28 2.75
CA THR A 79 -0.64 -10.28 2.04
C THR A 79 -1.98 -9.66 1.73
N ILE A 80 -2.29 -9.49 0.45
CA ILE A 80 -3.59 -9.00 0.02
C ILE A 80 -4.46 -10.19 -0.33
N LEU A 81 -5.61 -10.29 0.34
CA LEU A 81 -6.59 -11.32 0.09
C LEU A 81 -7.28 -11.13 -1.29
N PRO A 82 -7.98 -12.15 -1.79
CA PRO A 82 -8.68 -12.08 -3.08
C PRO A 82 -9.86 -11.12 -3.06
N LEU A 83 -10.14 -10.49 -4.21
CA LEU A 83 -11.33 -9.66 -4.45
C LEU A 83 -11.51 -8.44 -3.52
N ILE A 84 -10.42 -7.77 -3.12
CA ILE A 84 -10.50 -6.64 -2.17
C ILE A 84 -9.76 -5.38 -2.65
N LEU A 85 -10.35 -4.23 -2.34
CA LEU A 85 -9.84 -2.89 -2.61
C LEU A 85 -8.68 -2.56 -1.67
N GLN A 86 -7.56 -2.03 -2.15
CA GLN A 86 -6.33 -2.07 -1.38
C GLN A 86 -5.94 -0.82 -0.58
N PHE A 87 -5.22 -1.17 0.47
CA PHE A 87 -4.42 -0.45 1.44
C PHE A 87 -3.83 0.89 1.01
N PHE A 88 -3.85 1.80 1.97
CA PHE A 88 -3.23 3.11 1.87
C PHE A 88 -2.13 3.17 2.91
N PHE A 89 -0.88 3.35 2.47
CA PHE A 89 0.19 3.68 3.40
C PHE A 89 0.52 5.15 3.28
N LYS A 90 0.45 5.87 4.39
CA LYS A 90 0.93 7.25 4.46
C LYS A 90 2.38 7.25 4.91
N LEU A 91 3.24 7.95 4.16
CA LEU A 91 4.60 8.21 4.59
C LEU A 91 4.59 9.37 5.59
N ASN A 92 4.84 9.10 6.88
CA ASN A 92 5.07 10.16 7.87
C ASN A 92 6.55 10.23 8.23
N ARG A 93 6.98 11.40 8.72
CA ARG A 93 8.28 11.53 9.42
C ARG A 93 8.24 10.68 10.68
N GLU A 94 9.36 10.06 11.03
CA GLU A 94 9.52 9.54 12.39
C GLU A 94 9.44 10.71 13.36
N ASP A 95 8.47 10.66 14.28
CA ASP A 95 8.45 11.58 15.42
C ASP A 95 9.77 11.41 16.17
N MET A 96 10.53 12.50 16.32
CA MET A 96 11.69 12.57 17.24
C MET A 96 11.21 12.65 18.68
#